data_AF-A0A3L6LYT2-F1
#
_entry.id   AF-A0A3L6LYT2-F1
#
_cell.length_a   1.000
_cell.length_b   1.000
_cell.length_c   1.000
_cell.angle_alpha   90.00
_cell.angle_beta   90.00
_cell.angle_gamma   90.00
#
_symmetry.space_group_name_H-M   'P 1'
#
loop_
_entity.id
_entity.type
_entity.pdbx_description
1 polymer ?
#
loop_
_entity_poly.entity_id
_entity_poly.type
_entity_poly.pdbx_seq_one_letter_code
_entity_poly.pdbx_strand_id
1 'polypeptide(L)'
;MKPVRLIIRGITGLALVLPAAWLAWSGKPLPLLLLLTIAAALVAIRVGQEGEARYGRRVPITEMLALGRQGDRRMLLGGIAGYLMAGGMLLALFLAF
;
A
#
# COMPACT_ATOMS: atom_id res chain seq x y z
N MET A 1 -3.93 -3.06 22.50
CA MET A 1 -4.98 -2.57 21.56
C MET A 1 -6.25 -3.37 21.81
N LYS A 2 -7.43 -2.73 21.90
CA LYS A 2 -8.69 -3.43 22.25
C LYS A 2 -9.05 -4.49 21.19
N PRO A 3 -9.38 -5.74 21.56
CA PRO A 3 -9.60 -6.86 20.62
C PRO A 3 -10.67 -6.56 19.57
N VAL A 4 -11.68 -5.78 19.95
CA VAL A 4 -12.76 -5.31 19.06
C VAL A 4 -12.23 -4.54 17.83
N ARG A 5 -11.20 -3.70 17.98
CA ARG A 5 -10.62 -2.97 16.83
C ARG A 5 -9.86 -3.89 15.87
N LEU A 6 -9.30 -4.98 16.36
CA LEU A 6 -8.59 -5.94 15.53
C LEU A 6 -9.58 -6.73 14.67
N ILE A 7 -10.70 -7.15 15.27
CA ILE A 7 -11.78 -7.87 14.60
C ILE A 7 -12.40 -7.02 13.50
N ILE A 8 -12.71 -5.75 13.79
CA ILE A 8 -13.28 -4.84 12.78
C ILE A 8 -12.33 -4.65 11.60
N ARG A 9 -11.02 -4.43 11.86
CA ARG A 9 -10.02 -4.30 10.80
C ARG A 9 -9.90 -5.58 9.95
N GLY A 10 -9.98 -6.75 10.58
CA GLY A 10 -9.98 -8.04 9.89
C GLY A 10 -11.21 -8.22 8.99
N ILE A 11 -12.40 -7.90 9.50
CA ILE A 11 -13.65 -7.98 8.74
C ILE A 11 -13.65 -6.99 7.57
N THR A 12 -13.22 -5.75 7.78
CA THR A 12 -13.11 -4.76 6.70
C THR A 12 -12.10 -5.18 5.63
N GLY A 13 -10.96 -5.76 6.03
CA GLY A 13 -9.98 -6.31 5.11
C GLY A 13 -10.56 -7.46 4.28
N LEU A 14 -11.23 -8.42 4.93
CA LEU A 14 -11.88 -9.54 4.25
C LEU A 14 -13.00 -9.08 3.29
N ALA A 15 -13.80 -8.11 3.70
CA ALA A 15 -14.89 -7.56 2.88
C ALA A 15 -14.37 -6.84 1.61
N LEU A 16 -13.15 -6.31 1.63
CA LEU A 16 -12.51 -5.73 0.45
C LEU A 16 -11.82 -6.80 -0.41
N VAL A 17 -11.15 -7.76 0.22
CA VAL A 17 -10.34 -8.79 -0.46
C VAL A 17 -11.21 -9.84 -1.15
N LEU A 18 -12.30 -10.30 -0.52
CA LEU A 18 -13.14 -11.38 -1.06
C LEU A 18 -13.83 -11.02 -2.39
N PRO A 19 -14.49 -9.85 -2.55
CA PRO A 19 -15.13 -9.50 -3.82
C PRO A 19 -14.13 -9.30 -4.96
N ALA A 20 -12.96 -8.73 -4.66
CA ALA A 20 -11.92 -8.53 -5.65
C ALA A 20 -11.24 -9.84 -6.04
N ALA A 21 -11.04 -10.77 -5.10
CA ALA A 21 -10.54 -12.11 -5.38
C ALA A 21 -11.52 -12.91 -6.25
N TRP A 22 -12.82 -12.77 -5.99
CA TRP A 22 -13.86 -13.35 -6.86
C TRP A 22 -13.80 -12.73 -8.27
N LEU A 23 -13.79 -11.39 -8.38
CA LEU A 23 -13.72 -10.74 -9.70
C LEU A 23 -12.42 -11.04 -10.48
N ALA A 24 -11.32 -11.30 -9.78
CA ALA A 24 -10.09 -11.78 -10.38
C ALA A 24 -10.23 -13.20 -10.92
N TRP A 25 -10.90 -14.07 -10.15
CA TRP A 25 -11.22 -15.44 -10.56
C TRP A 25 -12.16 -15.47 -11.78
N SER A 26 -13.04 -14.48 -11.93
CA SER A 26 -13.93 -14.36 -13.10
C SER A 26 -13.25 -13.81 -14.36
N GLY A 27 -11.91 -13.74 -14.37
CA GLY A 27 -11.11 -13.49 -15.57
C GLY A 27 -10.69 -12.04 -15.79
N LYS A 28 -10.96 -11.12 -14.85
CA LYS A 28 -10.53 -9.71 -14.93
C LYS A 28 -9.47 -9.44 -13.85
N PRO A 29 -8.19 -9.25 -14.19
CA PRO A 29 -7.13 -9.02 -13.18
C PRO A 29 -7.20 -7.64 -12.53
N LEU A 30 -7.96 -6.70 -13.11
CA LEU A 30 -8.03 -5.29 -12.71
C LEU A 30 -8.42 -5.03 -11.24
N PRO A 31 -9.50 -5.63 -10.68
CA PRO A 31 -9.86 -5.46 -9.26
C PRO A 31 -8.75 -5.88 -8.28
N LEU A 32 -8.03 -6.96 -8.58
CA LEU A 32 -6.97 -7.46 -7.71
C LEU A 32 -5.75 -6.55 -7.76
N LEU A 33 -5.42 -6.05 -8.95
CA LEU A 33 -4.39 -5.03 -9.13
C LEU A 33 -4.72 -3.73 -8.38
N LEU A 34 -5.98 -3.28 -8.45
CA LEU A 34 -6.44 -2.10 -7.71
C LEU A 34 -6.34 -2.30 -6.20
N LEU A 35 -6.71 -3.48 -5.69
CA LEU A 35 -6.53 -3.80 -4.28
C LEU A 35 -5.06 -3.78 -3.84
N LEU A 36 -4.17 -4.39 -4.62
CA LEU A 36 -2.74 -4.38 -4.33
C LEU A 36 -2.18 -2.96 -4.34
N THR A 37 -2.65 -2.14 -5.29
CA THR A 37 -2.29 -0.72 -5.39
C THR A 37 -2.73 0.06 -4.15
N ILE A 38 -3.97 -0.13 -3.70
CA ILE A 38 -4.51 0.49 -2.48
C ILE A 38 -3.73 0.02 -1.24
N ALA A 39 -3.45 -1.29 -1.13
CA ALA A 39 -2.69 -1.84 -0.03
C ALA A 39 -1.27 -1.23 0.03
N ALA A 40 -0.59 -1.14 -1.12
CA ALA A 40 0.71 -0.49 -1.23
C ALA A 40 0.66 1.00 -0.85
N ALA A 41 -0.39 1.71 -1.26
CA ALA A 41 -0.62 3.11 -0.87
C ALA A 41 -0.72 3.27 0.66
N LEU A 42 -1.52 2.43 1.31
CA LEU A 42 -1.73 2.46 2.76
C LEU A 42 -0.43 2.18 3.52
N VAL A 43 0.39 1.24 3.04
CA VAL A 43 1.71 0.96 3.62
C VAL A 43 2.63 2.17 3.46
N ALA A 44 2.71 2.77 2.27
CA ALA A 44 3.53 3.94 2.02
C ALA A 44 3.13 5.13 2.91
N ILE A 45 1.82 5.40 3.04
CA ILE A 45 1.28 6.44 3.93
C ILE A 45 1.66 6.16 5.38
N ARG A 46 1.49 4.92 5.84
CA ARG A 46 1.80 4.55 7.22
C ARG A 46 3.28 4.74 7.54
N VAL A 47 4.17 4.30 6.64
CA VAL A 47 5.61 4.51 6.79
C VAL A 47 5.95 6.01 6.72
N GLY A 48 5.24 6.80 5.92
CA GLY A 48 5.41 8.26 5.87
C GLY A 48 5.08 8.94 7.19
N GLN A 49 4.00 8.52 7.85
CA GLN A 49 3.66 8.99 9.20
C GLN A 49 4.73 8.59 10.23
N GLU A 50 5.28 7.38 10.14
CA GLU A 50 6.40 6.95 11.00
C GLU A 50 7.68 7.74 10.72
N GLY A 51 7.92 8.09 9.45
CA GLY A 51 9.01 8.98 9.06
C GLY A 51 8.85 10.39 9.60
N GLU A 52 7.65 10.95 9.53
CA GLU A 52 7.35 12.28 10.08
C GLU A 52 7.59 12.32 11.60
N ALA A 53 7.19 11.26 12.31
CA ALA A 53 7.48 11.13 13.74
C ALA A 53 8.99 10.98 14.06
N ARG A 54 9.77 10.38 13.15
CA ARG A 54 11.20 10.11 13.36
C ARG A 54 12.11 11.26 12.94
N TYR A 55 11.78 11.93 11.84
CA TYR A 55 12.59 12.96 11.19
C TYR A 55 12.01 14.38 11.37
N GLY A 56 10.86 14.52 12.03
CA GLY A 56 10.21 15.81 12.29
C GLY A 56 9.65 16.51 11.05
N ARG A 57 9.67 15.85 9.89
CA ARG A 57 9.20 16.37 8.61
C ARG A 57 8.55 15.28 7.77
N ARG A 58 7.62 15.66 6.90
CA ARG A 58 7.07 14.73 5.90
C ARG A 58 8.19 14.24 4.96
N VAL A 59 8.33 12.93 4.85
CA VAL A 59 9.31 12.30 3.96
C VAL A 59 8.61 11.86 2.67
N PRO A 60 8.94 12.45 1.51
CA PRO A 60 8.40 12.01 0.22
C PRO A 60 8.96 10.64 -0.18
N ILE A 61 8.21 9.91 -1.00
CA ILE A 61 8.53 8.53 -1.44
C ILE A 61 9.96 8.41 -2.01
N THR A 62 10.40 9.43 -2.76
CA THR A 62 11.75 9.49 -3.34
C THR A 62 12.83 9.52 -2.26
N GLU A 63 12.65 10.33 -1.22
CA GLU A 63 13.57 10.41 -0.08
C GLU A 63 13.50 9.16 0.81
N MET A 64 12.33 8.54 0.96
CA MET A 64 12.20 7.27 1.69
C MET A 64 13.11 6.19 1.12
N LEU A 65 13.22 6.12 -0.21
CA LEU A 65 14.10 5.16 -0.88
C LEU A 65 15.58 5.47 -0.66
N ALA A 66 15.96 6.76 -0.67
CA ALA A 66 17.32 7.19 -0.35
C ALA A 66 17.70 6.88 1.10
N LEU A 67 16.83 7.19 2.06
CA LEU A 67 17.00 6.84 3.48
C LEU A 67 17.04 5.33 3.70
N GLY A 68 16.26 4.59 2.91
CA GLY A 68 16.30 3.13 2.89
C GLY A 68 17.65 2.56 2.46
N ARG A 69 18.27 3.15 1.44
CA ARG A 69 19.63 2.79 1.00
C ARG A 69 20.70 3.14 2.04
N GLN A 70 20.45 4.13 2.89
CA GLN A 70 21.33 4.51 3.99
C GLN A 70 21.21 3.60 5.23
N GLY A 71 20.25 2.67 5.23
CA GLY A 71 20.12 1.63 6.26
C GLY A 71 18.77 1.59 6.98
N ASP A 72 17.86 2.55 6.74
CA ASP A 72 16.53 2.49 7.34
C ASP A 72 15.58 1.59 6.53
N ARG A 73 15.57 0.30 6.89
CA ARG A 73 14.73 -0.71 6.23
C ARG A 73 13.24 -0.35 6.19
N ARG A 74 12.71 0.40 7.18
CA ARG A 74 11.30 0.79 7.18
C ARG A 74 11.03 1.82 6.10
N MET A 75 11.90 2.82 5.98
CA MET A 75 11.85 3.81 4.90
C MET A 75 12.00 3.15 3.52
N LEU A 76 12.88 2.15 3.38
CA LEU A 76 13.00 1.37 2.14
C LEU A 76 11.66 0.72 1.74
N LEU A 77 10.98 0.06 2.70
CA LEU A 77 9.68 -0.58 2.46
C LEU A 77 8.60 0.45 2.08
N GLY A 78 8.58 1.62 2.73
CA GLY A 78 7.66 2.71 2.38
C GLY A 78 7.90 3.25 0.98
N GLY A 79 9.17 3.45 0.61
CA GLY A 79 9.59 3.88 -0.73
C GLY A 79 9.19 2.88 -1.80
N ILE A 80 9.51 1.60 -1.60
CA ILE A 80 9.12 0.50 -2.51
C ILE A 80 7.60 0.42 -2.63
N ALA A 81 6.86 0.48 -1.51
CA ALA A 81 5.40 0.46 -1.52
C ALA A 81 4.81 1.65 -2.29
N GLY A 82 5.41 2.84 -2.17
CA GLY A 82 5.01 4.02 -2.92
C GLY A 82 5.20 3.88 -4.43
N TYR A 83 6.32 3.30 -4.87
CA TYR A 83 6.53 3.01 -6.29
C TYR A 83 5.66 1.87 -6.81
N LEU A 84 5.40 0.86 -5.97
CA LEU A 84 4.54 -0.27 -6.31
C LEU A 84 3.08 0.19 -6.48
N MET A 85 2.63 1.15 -5.66
CA MET A 85 1.36 1.86 -5.85
C MET A 85 1.35 2.61 -7.19
N ALA A 86 2.36 3.43 -7.47
CA ALA A 86 2.40 4.22 -8.71
C ALA A 86 2.39 3.32 -9.97
N GLY A 87 3.20 2.26 -9.97
CA GLY A 87 3.25 1.27 -11.05
C GLY A 87 1.95 0.48 -11.17
N GLY A 88 1.36 0.06 -10.05
CA GLY A 88 0.07 -0.64 -10.02
C GLY A 88 -1.07 0.22 -10.57
N MET A 89 -1.09 1.51 -10.24
CA MET A 89 -2.08 2.47 -10.76
C MET A 89 -1.92 2.68 -12.27
N LEU A 90 -0.69 2.85 -12.77
CA LEU A 90 -0.43 2.98 -14.20
C LEU A 90 -0.85 1.73 -14.97
N LEU A 91 -0.52 0.55 -14.45
CA LEU A 91 -0.92 -0.72 -15.05
C LEU A 91 -2.44 -0.91 -15.01
N ALA A 92 -3.10 -0.49 -13.92
CA ALA A 92 -4.55 -0.53 -13.82
C ALA A 92 -5.22 0.41 -14.82
N LEU A 93 -4.65 1.60 -15.02
CA LEU A 93 -5.12 2.53 -16.03
C LEU A 93 -4.96 1.94 -17.44
N PHE A 94 -3.80 1.34 -17.74
CA PHE A 94 -3.56 0.68 -19.03
C PHE A 94 -4.53 -0.48 -19.31
N LEU A 95 -4.89 -1.27 -18.29
CA LEU A 95 -5.85 -2.37 -18.43
C LEU A 95 -7.32 -1.92 -18.46
N ALA A 96 -7.60 -0.67 -18.11
CA ALA A 96 -8.94 -0.11 -18.08
C ALA A 96 -9.36 0.54 -19.42
N PHE A 97 -8.40 0.85 -20.29
CA PHE A 97 -8.59 1.39 -21.64
C PHE A 97 -8.22 0.36 -22.71
#